data_AF-A0A7C2X0P1-F1
#
_entry.id   AF-A0A7C2X0P1-F1
#
_cell.length_a   1.000
_cell.length_b   1.000
_cell.length_c   1.000
_cell.angle_alpha   90.00
_cell.angle_beta   90.00
_cell.angle_gamma   90.00
#
_symmetry.space_group_name_H-M   'P 1'
#
loop_
_entity.id
_entity.type
_entity.pdbx_description
1 polymer ?
#
loop_
_entity_poly.entity_id
_entity_poly.type
_entity_poly.pdbx_seq_one_letter_code
_entity_poly.pdbx_strand_id
1 'polypeptide(L)'
;GVEDGPSFLEALRRAVAVKPVIVYKGGLSDAGSRAVTSHTASMSGSRAIWESLVRQANAVQVTSLPELAQAGLAFSMIPHREYHGISVVGGGGALGITACDAAERYGLAIPPLDEAISRSILDVLPKPGSSAKNPVDAANPHVPPPILKKALMEAARDPAIDLQILIQLLYHYAYAAGFLGMSVEEATPFEELAEAVGDVVRKTGKPVLLVIPNNKQGLDALDVEETRRKTRQAFLEQGVPVFDEMEDALRAVRHVSSYSARKKEIDRE
;
A
#
# COMPACT_ATOMS: atom_id res chain seq x y z
N GLY A 1 -13.09 -6.80 27.08
CA GLY A 1 -11.89 -7.65 27.12
C GLY A 1 -12.21 -9.00 26.53
N VAL A 2 -11.38 -10.00 26.74
CA VAL A 2 -11.73 -11.41 26.52
C VAL A 2 -11.91 -12.03 27.89
N GLU A 3 -13.04 -12.69 28.15
CA GLU A 3 -13.33 -13.34 29.44
C GLU A 3 -12.59 -14.67 29.57
N ASP A 4 -12.62 -15.51 28.53
CA ASP A 4 -11.94 -16.81 28.48
C ASP A 4 -10.80 -16.76 27.46
N GLY A 5 -9.58 -16.52 27.96
CA GLY A 5 -8.36 -16.45 27.16
C GLY A 5 -8.04 -17.74 26.40
N PRO A 6 -8.02 -18.92 27.06
CA PRO A 6 -7.84 -20.20 26.38
C PRO A 6 -8.84 -20.45 25.25
N SER A 7 -10.15 -20.25 25.49
CA SER A 7 -11.17 -20.42 24.45
C SER A 7 -11.01 -19.43 23.30
N PHE A 8 -10.60 -18.20 23.59
CA PHE A 8 -10.29 -17.20 22.55
C PHE A 8 -9.09 -17.60 21.70
N LEU A 9 -8.01 -18.10 22.31
CA LEU A 9 -6.85 -18.57 21.56
C LEU A 9 -7.19 -19.77 20.68
N GLU A 10 -7.99 -20.72 21.18
CA GLU A 10 -8.50 -21.85 20.42
C GLU A 10 -9.35 -21.38 19.22
N ALA A 11 -10.27 -20.43 19.44
CA ALA A 11 -11.08 -19.84 18.38
C ALA A 11 -10.22 -19.10 17.34
N LEU A 12 -9.21 -18.35 17.80
CA LEU A 12 -8.30 -17.59 16.94
C LEU A 12 -7.47 -18.54 16.06
N ARG A 13 -6.92 -19.62 16.62
CA ARG A 13 -6.19 -20.64 15.85
C ARG A 13 -7.04 -21.29 14.78
N ARG A 14 -8.27 -21.69 15.13
CA ARG A 14 -9.23 -22.25 14.16
C ARG A 14 -9.56 -21.26 13.04
N ALA A 15 -9.73 -19.98 13.36
CA ALA A 15 -10.00 -18.96 12.36
C ALA A 15 -8.79 -18.71 11.44
N VAL A 16 -7.59 -18.59 12.00
CA VAL A 16 -6.34 -18.37 11.24
C VAL A 16 -6.02 -19.53 10.29
N ALA A 17 -6.40 -20.76 10.66
CA ALA A 17 -6.25 -21.92 9.79
C ALA A 17 -7.05 -21.83 8.47
N VAL A 18 -8.13 -21.05 8.45
CA VAL A 18 -9.03 -20.91 7.29
C VAL A 18 -8.84 -19.59 6.57
N LYS A 19 -8.52 -18.51 7.28
CA LYS A 19 -8.40 -17.15 6.72
C LYS A 19 -7.48 -16.27 7.55
N PRO A 20 -6.88 -15.22 6.97
CA PRO A 20 -6.18 -14.20 7.76
C PRO A 20 -7.10 -13.59 8.82
N VAL A 21 -6.58 -13.42 10.04
CA VAL A 21 -7.27 -12.72 11.12
C VAL A 21 -6.44 -11.52 11.54
N ILE A 22 -7.04 -10.33 11.47
CA ILE A 22 -6.42 -9.07 11.85
C ILE A 22 -7.01 -8.63 13.19
N VAL A 23 -6.16 -8.33 14.16
CA VAL A 23 -6.53 -8.03 15.54
C VAL A 23 -6.07 -6.62 15.90
N TYR A 24 -7.03 -5.75 16.19
CA TYR A 24 -6.81 -4.48 16.86
C TYR A 24 -7.24 -4.60 18.32
N LYS A 25 -6.35 -4.24 19.26
CA LYS A 25 -6.64 -4.25 20.69
C LYS A 25 -6.34 -2.88 21.31
N GLY A 26 -7.41 -2.15 21.64
CA GLY A 26 -7.33 -0.92 22.44
C GLY A 26 -6.98 -1.19 23.90
N GLY A 27 -6.48 -0.19 24.61
CA GLY A 27 -6.22 -0.28 26.06
C GLY A 27 -4.92 -0.95 26.49
N LEU A 28 -3.93 -1.05 25.59
CA LEU A 28 -2.62 -1.65 25.89
C LEU A 28 -1.58 -0.66 26.45
N SER A 29 -1.89 0.63 26.49
CA SER A 29 -1.10 1.65 27.19
C SER A 29 -1.62 1.86 28.61
N ASP A 30 -0.83 2.47 29.50
CA ASP A 30 -1.27 2.75 30.87
C ASP A 30 -2.54 3.61 30.89
N ALA A 31 -2.58 4.66 30.06
CA ALA A 31 -3.75 5.53 29.95
C ALA A 31 -4.97 4.78 29.38
N GLY A 32 -4.77 3.99 28.32
CA GLY A 32 -5.85 3.19 27.74
C GLY A 32 -6.35 2.10 28.68
N SER A 33 -5.46 1.48 29.46
CA SER A 33 -5.79 0.47 30.47
C SER A 33 -6.70 1.07 31.54
N ARG A 34 -6.34 2.26 32.07
CA ARG A 34 -7.21 2.99 33.02
C ARG A 34 -8.59 3.29 32.44
N ALA A 35 -8.64 3.74 31.18
CA ALA A 35 -9.91 4.04 30.50
C ALA A 35 -10.78 2.78 30.28
N VAL A 36 -10.16 1.63 29.96
CA VAL A 36 -10.89 0.36 29.85
C VAL A 36 -11.44 -0.07 31.21
N THR A 37 -10.63 0.03 32.28
CA THR A 37 -11.06 -0.32 33.63
C THR A 37 -12.25 0.54 34.08
N SER A 38 -12.23 1.85 33.84
CA SER A 38 -13.35 2.72 34.21
C SER A 38 -14.61 2.50 33.37
N HIS A 39 -14.46 2.19 32.07
CA HIS A 39 -15.60 2.03 31.16
C HIS A 39 -16.25 0.65 31.23
N THR A 40 -15.45 -0.41 31.44
CA THR A 40 -15.93 -1.80 31.36
C THR A 40 -15.90 -2.53 32.69
N ALA A 41 -15.39 -1.90 33.75
CA ALA A 41 -15.13 -2.52 35.05
C ALA A 41 -14.27 -3.80 34.97
N SER A 42 -13.51 -3.97 33.88
CA SER A 42 -12.65 -5.13 33.63
C SER A 42 -11.18 -4.71 33.55
N MET A 43 -10.29 -5.56 34.06
CA MET A 43 -8.85 -5.32 33.99
C MET A 43 -8.37 -5.40 32.53
N SER A 44 -7.66 -4.38 32.06
CA SER A 44 -7.05 -4.46 30.74
C SER A 44 -5.90 -5.45 30.74
N GLY A 45 -5.87 -6.34 29.74
CA GLY A 45 -4.79 -7.30 29.57
C GLY A 45 -3.45 -6.64 29.20
N SER A 46 -2.35 -7.30 29.55
CA SER A 46 -0.98 -6.84 29.27
C SER A 46 -0.68 -6.80 27.76
N ARG A 47 0.03 -5.75 27.31
CA ARG A 47 0.54 -5.61 25.95
C ARG A 47 1.35 -6.82 25.50
N ALA A 48 2.30 -7.25 26.33
CA ALA A 48 3.18 -8.37 26.01
C ALA A 48 2.40 -9.70 25.86
N ILE A 49 1.35 -9.90 26.66
CA ILE A 49 0.49 -11.08 26.55
C ILE A 49 -0.29 -11.06 25.23
N TRP A 50 -0.89 -9.91 24.88
CA TRP A 50 -1.62 -9.76 23.63
C TRP A 50 -0.73 -9.94 22.40
N GLU A 51 0.47 -9.32 22.41
CA GLU A 51 1.45 -9.46 21.33
C GLU A 51 1.92 -10.92 21.17
N SER A 52 2.20 -11.60 22.28
CA SER A 52 2.57 -13.02 22.26
C SER A 52 1.42 -13.89 21.74
N LEU A 53 0.20 -13.69 22.24
CA LEU A 53 -0.96 -14.49 21.89
C LEU A 53 -1.28 -14.39 20.39
N VAL A 54 -1.34 -13.16 19.85
CA VAL A 54 -1.64 -12.92 18.44
C VAL A 54 -0.55 -13.52 17.55
N ARG A 55 0.73 -13.38 17.94
CA ARG A 55 1.85 -13.98 17.22
C ARG A 55 1.81 -15.50 17.25
N GLN A 56 1.55 -16.12 18.40
CA GLN A 56 1.44 -17.58 18.54
C GLN A 56 0.28 -18.19 17.75
N ALA A 57 -0.77 -17.41 17.48
CA ALA A 57 -1.88 -17.83 16.63
C ALA A 57 -1.64 -17.56 15.14
N ASN A 58 -0.51 -16.95 14.75
CA ASN A 58 -0.27 -16.39 13.41
C ASN A 58 -1.35 -15.40 12.93
N ALA A 59 -1.99 -14.69 13.87
CA ALA A 59 -2.84 -13.56 13.53
C ALA A 59 -1.97 -12.30 13.32
N VAL A 60 -2.57 -11.31 12.64
CA VAL A 60 -1.92 -10.04 12.32
C VAL A 60 -2.34 -9.01 13.35
N GLN A 61 -1.39 -8.50 14.14
CA GLN A 61 -1.68 -7.43 15.07
C GLN A 61 -1.48 -6.08 14.40
N VAL A 62 -2.44 -5.18 14.62
CA VAL A 62 -2.39 -3.78 14.19
C VAL A 62 -2.59 -2.86 15.39
N THR A 63 -2.09 -1.64 15.28
CA THR A 63 -1.99 -0.67 16.39
C THR A 63 -3.03 0.43 16.32
N SER A 64 -3.76 0.55 15.22
CA SER A 64 -4.78 1.59 15.01
C SER A 64 -5.91 1.12 14.11
N LEU A 65 -7.06 1.81 14.16
CA LEU A 65 -8.19 1.54 13.25
C LEU A 65 -7.86 1.82 11.77
N PRO A 66 -7.12 2.89 11.41
CA PRO A 66 -6.63 3.05 10.03
C PRO A 66 -5.79 1.88 9.56
N GLU A 67 -4.84 1.42 10.39
CA GLU A 67 -4.00 0.27 10.05
C GLU A 67 -4.81 -1.03 9.89
N LEU A 68 -5.85 -1.23 10.71
CA LEU A 68 -6.79 -2.34 10.55
C LEU A 68 -7.48 -2.33 9.18
N ALA A 69 -7.98 -1.17 8.76
CA ALA A 69 -8.64 -1.01 7.46
C ALA A 69 -7.66 -1.21 6.30
N GLN A 70 -6.45 -0.64 6.40
CA GLN A 70 -5.40 -0.76 5.40
C GLN A 70 -4.88 -2.20 5.24
N ALA A 71 -4.65 -2.90 6.34
CA ALA A 71 -4.32 -4.32 6.32
C ALA A 71 -5.46 -5.13 5.70
N GLY A 72 -6.71 -4.85 6.08
CA GLY A 72 -7.90 -5.50 5.51
C GLY A 72 -7.99 -5.32 3.99
N LEU A 73 -7.72 -4.11 3.49
CA LEU A 73 -7.67 -3.79 2.06
C LEU A 73 -6.57 -4.59 1.34
N ALA A 74 -5.35 -4.67 1.90
CA ALA A 74 -4.30 -5.46 1.29
C ALA A 74 -4.66 -6.95 1.27
N PHE A 75 -5.09 -7.53 2.39
CA PHE A 75 -5.51 -8.93 2.44
C PHE A 75 -6.69 -9.27 1.52
N SER A 76 -7.53 -8.31 1.14
CA SER A 76 -8.63 -8.55 0.20
C SER A 76 -8.23 -8.40 -1.27
N MET A 77 -7.17 -7.67 -1.59
CA MET A 77 -6.86 -7.26 -2.96
C MET A 77 -5.51 -7.74 -3.50
N ILE A 78 -4.56 -8.16 -2.66
CA ILE A 78 -3.27 -8.69 -3.14
C ILE A 78 -3.10 -10.17 -2.79
N PRO A 79 -2.36 -10.94 -3.61
CA PRO A 79 -2.08 -12.35 -3.30
C PRO A 79 -1.40 -12.55 -1.94
N HIS A 80 -1.81 -13.60 -1.20
CA HIS A 80 -1.20 -13.97 0.07
C HIS A 80 0.08 -14.77 -0.17
N ARG A 81 1.16 -14.04 -0.39
CA ARG A 81 2.51 -14.58 -0.56
C ARG A 81 3.52 -13.68 0.11
N GLU A 82 4.76 -14.17 0.17
CA GLU A 82 5.89 -13.35 0.57
C GLU A 82 6.22 -12.36 -0.55
N TYR A 83 6.58 -11.15 -0.13
CA TYR A 83 7.05 -10.06 -0.98
C TYR A 83 8.41 -9.62 -0.44
N HIS A 84 9.40 -9.56 -1.33
CA HIS A 84 10.76 -9.15 -1.01
C HIS A 84 11.17 -7.92 -1.79
N GLY A 85 10.98 -7.91 -3.12
CA GLY A 85 11.39 -6.80 -3.98
C GLY A 85 10.20 -6.04 -4.55
N ILE A 86 10.29 -4.71 -4.55
CA ILE A 86 9.26 -3.84 -5.14
C ILE A 86 9.84 -2.89 -6.18
N SER A 87 9.02 -2.50 -7.15
CA SER A 87 9.30 -1.34 -8.00
C SER A 87 8.43 -0.18 -7.57
N VAL A 88 8.98 1.03 -7.66
CA VAL A 88 8.22 2.27 -7.45
C VAL A 88 8.28 3.09 -8.73
N VAL A 89 7.12 3.52 -9.23
CA VAL A 89 6.98 4.32 -10.45
C VAL A 89 6.18 5.56 -10.12
N GLY A 90 6.63 6.75 -10.54
CA GLY A 90 5.87 7.98 -10.33
C GLY A 90 6.64 9.23 -10.70
N GLY A 91 6.08 10.38 -10.31
CA GLY A 91 6.73 11.68 -10.48
C GLY A 91 7.35 12.18 -9.18
N GLY A 92 8.62 12.61 -9.25
CA GLY A 92 9.29 13.36 -8.19
C GLY A 92 10.32 12.52 -7.42
N GLY A 93 11.60 12.71 -7.73
CA GLY A 93 12.71 11.95 -7.14
C GLY A 93 12.77 11.95 -5.60
N ALA A 94 12.27 13.01 -4.94
CA ALA A 94 12.18 13.05 -3.48
C ALA A 94 11.26 11.94 -2.91
N LEU A 95 10.16 11.62 -3.60
CA LEU A 95 9.26 10.55 -3.18
C LEU A 95 9.86 9.17 -3.44
N GLY A 96 10.69 9.04 -4.48
CA GLY A 96 11.48 7.84 -4.69
C GLY A 96 12.44 7.58 -3.54
N ILE A 97 13.17 8.61 -3.10
CA ILE A 97 14.11 8.51 -1.97
C ILE A 97 13.38 8.10 -0.68
N THR A 98 12.29 8.80 -0.33
CA THR A 98 11.55 8.46 0.89
C THR A 98 10.87 7.08 0.81
N ALA A 99 10.48 6.63 -0.39
CA ALA A 99 9.98 5.27 -0.61
C ALA A 99 11.06 4.21 -0.35
N CYS A 100 12.32 4.46 -0.73
CA CYS A 100 13.43 3.55 -0.40
C CYS A 100 13.59 3.41 1.11
N ASP A 101 13.72 4.52 1.83
CA ASP A 101 13.89 4.50 3.30
C ASP A 101 12.71 3.82 4.00
N ALA A 102 11.48 4.07 3.51
CA ALA A 102 10.28 3.46 4.04
C ALA A 102 10.22 1.95 3.76
N ALA A 103 10.59 1.52 2.54
CA ALA A 103 10.59 0.11 2.16
C ALA A 103 11.54 -0.69 3.07
N GLU A 104 12.75 -0.16 3.33
CA GLU A 104 13.71 -0.80 4.23
C GLU A 104 13.17 -0.98 5.65
N ARG A 105 12.47 0.01 6.21
CA ARG A 105 11.83 -0.10 7.55
C ARG A 105 10.81 -1.24 7.62
N TYR A 106 10.18 -1.56 6.50
CA TYR A 106 9.21 -2.65 6.40
C TYR A 106 9.83 -3.94 5.83
N GLY A 107 11.14 -4.02 5.67
CA GLY A 107 11.84 -5.21 5.19
C GLY A 107 11.53 -5.56 3.73
N LEU A 108 11.21 -4.56 2.92
CA LEU A 108 11.04 -4.65 1.47
C LEU A 108 12.24 -3.99 0.79
N ALA A 109 12.77 -4.62 -0.25
CA ALA A 109 13.87 -4.11 -1.05
C ALA A 109 13.34 -3.36 -2.28
N ILE A 110 14.05 -2.32 -2.71
CA ILE A 110 13.87 -1.67 -4.02
C ILE A 110 15.09 -2.04 -4.86
N PRO A 111 15.12 -3.24 -5.47
CA PRO A 111 16.32 -3.71 -6.17
C PRO A 111 16.57 -2.88 -7.43
N PRO A 112 17.83 -2.70 -7.86
CA PRO A 112 18.11 -2.10 -9.16
C PRO A 112 17.49 -2.95 -10.26
N LEU A 113 16.88 -2.29 -11.25
CA LEU A 113 16.38 -2.97 -12.44
C LEU A 113 17.54 -3.44 -13.32
N ASP A 114 17.32 -4.55 -14.03
CA ASP A 114 18.20 -4.96 -15.12
C ASP A 114 18.43 -3.82 -16.12
N GLU A 115 19.64 -3.73 -16.67
CA GLU A 115 20.04 -2.61 -17.52
C GLU A 115 19.19 -2.54 -18.80
N ALA A 116 18.79 -3.68 -19.38
CA ALA A 116 17.93 -3.68 -20.57
C ALA A 116 16.51 -3.21 -20.23
N ILE A 117 15.98 -3.58 -19.05
CA ILE A 117 14.69 -3.09 -18.56
C ILE A 117 14.75 -1.58 -18.32
N SER A 118 15.79 -1.11 -17.63
CA SER A 118 16.00 0.32 -17.36
C SER A 118 16.08 1.13 -18.65
N ARG A 119 16.80 0.66 -19.67
CA ARG A 119 16.85 1.30 -20.99
C ARG A 119 15.48 1.34 -21.69
N SER A 120 14.75 0.22 -21.70
CA SER A 120 13.40 0.11 -22.29
C SER A 120 12.40 1.09 -21.66
N ILE A 121 12.47 1.26 -20.34
CA ILE A 121 11.68 2.26 -19.61
C ILE A 121 12.13 3.68 -19.99
N LEU A 122 13.44 3.95 -20.01
CA LEU A 122 13.97 5.29 -20.32
C LEU A 122 13.59 5.78 -21.72
N ASP A 123 13.43 4.88 -22.68
CA ASP A 123 13.04 5.20 -24.05
C ASP A 123 11.62 5.77 -24.17
N VAL A 124 10.75 5.51 -23.18
CA VAL A 124 9.38 6.01 -23.19
C VAL A 124 9.12 7.12 -22.19
N LEU A 125 9.98 7.29 -21.19
CA LEU A 125 9.83 8.36 -20.22
C LEU A 125 10.04 9.74 -20.87
N PRO A 126 9.33 10.78 -20.38
CA PRO A 126 9.56 12.15 -20.81
C PRO A 126 11.02 12.56 -20.60
N LYS A 127 11.58 13.38 -21.51
CA LYS A 127 12.93 13.93 -21.40
C LYS A 127 12.88 15.46 -21.42
N PRO A 128 13.81 16.17 -20.76
CA PRO A 128 14.90 15.68 -19.91
C PRO A 128 14.47 15.46 -18.44
N GLY A 129 15.34 14.82 -17.64
CA GLY A 129 15.21 14.74 -16.18
C GLY A 129 14.70 13.41 -15.62
N SER A 130 14.08 12.57 -16.46
CA SER A 130 13.62 11.24 -16.03
C SER A 130 14.76 10.30 -15.67
N SER A 131 14.52 9.45 -14.68
CA SER A 131 15.37 8.32 -14.27
C SER A 131 14.59 7.03 -14.42
N ALA A 132 15.14 6.08 -15.17
CA ALA A 132 14.59 4.74 -15.32
C ALA A 132 15.25 3.70 -14.40
N LYS A 133 15.92 4.15 -13.33
CA LYS A 133 16.38 3.28 -12.24
C LYS A 133 15.18 2.83 -11.41
N ASN A 134 15.38 2.00 -10.39
CA ASN A 134 14.37 1.77 -9.35
C ASN A 134 14.73 2.63 -8.14
N PRO A 135 13.89 3.58 -7.70
CA PRO A 135 12.60 4.00 -8.25
C PRO A 135 12.66 4.66 -9.63
N VAL A 136 11.61 4.45 -10.44
CA VAL A 136 11.41 5.08 -11.74
C VAL A 136 10.79 6.46 -11.52
N ASP A 137 11.54 7.51 -11.84
CA ASP A 137 11.11 8.90 -11.75
C ASP A 137 10.88 9.46 -13.15
N ALA A 138 9.63 9.81 -13.46
CA ALA A 138 9.26 10.37 -14.74
C ALA A 138 9.49 11.89 -14.86
N ALA A 139 9.97 12.54 -13.79
CA ALA A 139 10.27 13.97 -13.63
C ALA A 139 9.11 14.96 -13.87
N ASN A 140 8.13 14.58 -14.68
CA ASN A 140 6.90 15.29 -14.98
C ASN A 140 5.76 14.63 -14.18
N PRO A 141 4.97 15.40 -13.41
CA PRO A 141 3.82 14.84 -12.69
C PRO A 141 2.61 14.50 -13.60
N HIS A 142 2.59 14.95 -14.86
CA HIS A 142 1.50 14.77 -15.82
C HIS A 142 1.82 13.73 -16.90
N VAL A 143 2.40 12.59 -16.50
CA VAL A 143 2.77 11.53 -17.45
C VAL A 143 1.50 10.88 -18.02
N PRO A 144 1.36 10.79 -19.36
CA PRO A 144 0.25 10.08 -19.98
C PRO A 144 0.11 8.62 -19.50
N PRO A 145 -1.11 8.12 -19.27
CA PRO A 145 -1.34 6.74 -18.83
C PRO A 145 -0.65 5.64 -19.65
N PRO A 146 -0.58 5.71 -21.00
CA PRO A 146 0.11 4.70 -21.79
C PRO A 146 1.61 4.58 -21.48
N ILE A 147 2.26 5.68 -21.09
CA ILE A 147 3.69 5.69 -20.73
C ILE A 147 3.89 5.04 -19.37
N LEU A 148 3.08 5.40 -18.37
CA LEU A 148 3.11 4.78 -17.04
C LEU A 148 2.83 3.27 -17.12
N LYS A 149 1.84 2.89 -17.92
CA LYS A 149 1.53 1.49 -18.23
C LYS A 149 2.74 0.75 -18.78
N LYS A 150 3.41 1.31 -19.77
CA LYS A 150 4.59 0.68 -20.37
C LYS A 150 5.74 0.56 -19.37
N ALA A 151 6.00 1.59 -18.56
CA ALA A 151 7.01 1.53 -17.51
C ALA A 151 6.73 0.41 -16.49
N LEU A 152 5.49 0.29 -16.03
CA LEU A 152 5.06 -0.78 -15.12
C LEU A 152 5.11 -2.17 -15.77
N MET A 153 4.79 -2.29 -17.06
CA MET A 153 4.90 -3.55 -17.80
C MET A 153 6.36 -4.01 -17.93
N GLU A 154 7.29 -3.09 -18.24
CA GLU A 154 8.70 -3.42 -18.37
C GLU A 154 9.32 -3.77 -17.00
N ALA A 155 9.05 -2.98 -15.96
CA ALA A 155 9.52 -3.28 -14.60
C ALA A 155 8.98 -4.62 -14.09
N ALA A 156 7.74 -4.99 -14.44
CA ALA A 156 7.14 -6.27 -14.10
C ALA A 156 7.87 -7.48 -14.73
N ARG A 157 8.69 -7.30 -15.76
CA ARG A 157 9.47 -8.41 -16.36
C ARG A 157 10.64 -8.84 -15.48
N ASP A 158 11.09 -7.97 -14.60
CA ASP A 158 12.21 -8.27 -13.71
C ASP A 158 11.76 -9.29 -12.64
N PRO A 159 12.38 -10.49 -12.55
CA PRO A 159 12.01 -11.49 -11.56
C PRO A 159 12.27 -11.04 -10.12
N ALA A 160 13.10 -10.02 -9.89
CA ALA A 160 13.33 -9.45 -8.55
C ALA A 160 12.16 -8.58 -8.05
N ILE A 161 11.17 -8.27 -8.90
CA ILE A 161 10.03 -7.42 -8.55
C ILE A 161 8.80 -8.29 -8.26
N ASP A 162 8.34 -8.33 -7.02
CA ASP A 162 7.17 -9.09 -6.58
C ASP A 162 5.87 -8.26 -6.62
N LEU A 163 5.99 -6.95 -6.45
CA LEU A 163 4.90 -5.98 -6.32
C LEU A 163 5.37 -4.61 -6.83
N GLN A 164 4.44 -3.81 -7.37
CA GLN A 164 4.75 -2.46 -7.85
C GLN A 164 3.92 -1.42 -7.11
N ILE A 165 4.48 -0.23 -6.90
CA ILE A 165 3.79 0.92 -6.34
C ILE A 165 3.81 2.05 -7.38
N LEU A 166 2.63 2.52 -7.77
CA LEU A 166 2.45 3.71 -8.57
C LEU A 166 2.12 4.90 -7.64
N ILE A 167 2.89 5.98 -7.75
CA ILE A 167 2.61 7.23 -7.01
C ILE A 167 1.96 8.23 -7.95
N GLN A 168 0.84 8.82 -7.55
CA GLN A 168 0.15 9.90 -8.27
C GLN A 168 -0.05 11.12 -7.38
N LEU A 169 0.49 12.27 -7.83
CA LEU A 169 0.42 13.53 -7.12
C LEU A 169 -0.67 14.42 -7.70
N LEU A 170 -1.92 14.14 -7.31
CA LEU A 170 -3.11 14.79 -7.86
C LEU A 170 -3.11 16.32 -7.70
N TYR A 171 -2.41 16.85 -6.70
CA TYR A 171 -2.29 18.30 -6.52
C TYR A 171 -1.61 19.02 -7.69
N HIS A 172 -0.73 18.34 -8.45
CA HIS A 172 -0.14 18.95 -9.64
C HIS A 172 -1.19 19.19 -10.72
N TYR A 173 -2.17 18.31 -10.85
CA TYR A 173 -3.28 18.48 -11.77
C TYR A 173 -4.17 19.67 -11.41
N ALA A 174 -4.27 20.05 -10.14
CA ALA A 174 -4.98 21.27 -9.76
C ALA A 174 -4.30 22.54 -10.32
N TYR A 175 -2.98 22.59 -10.30
CA TYR A 175 -2.25 23.71 -10.92
C TYR A 175 -2.45 23.77 -12.43
N ALA A 176 -2.38 22.62 -13.10
CA ALA A 176 -2.63 22.53 -14.54
C ALA A 176 -4.07 22.90 -14.89
N ALA A 177 -5.05 22.42 -14.12
CA ALA A 177 -6.47 22.70 -14.29
C ALA A 177 -6.75 24.22 -14.21
N GLY A 178 -6.20 24.89 -13.20
CA GLY A 178 -6.32 26.33 -13.04
C GLY A 178 -5.73 27.13 -14.21
N PHE A 179 -4.60 26.68 -14.78
CA PHE A 179 -4.00 27.30 -15.96
C PHE A 179 -4.83 27.09 -17.24
N LEU A 180 -5.44 25.92 -17.39
CA LEU A 180 -6.23 25.53 -18.56
C LEU A 180 -7.70 25.99 -18.49
N GLY A 181 -8.16 26.51 -17.34
CA GLY A 181 -9.55 26.91 -17.13
C GLY A 181 -10.53 25.74 -17.06
N MET A 182 -10.08 24.59 -16.56
CA MET A 182 -10.87 23.36 -16.41
C MET A 182 -10.92 22.91 -14.94
N SER A 183 -11.79 21.96 -14.64
CA SER A 183 -11.81 21.30 -13.33
C SER A 183 -10.60 20.37 -13.14
N VAL A 184 -10.26 20.08 -11.88
CA VAL A 184 -9.18 19.13 -11.55
C VAL A 184 -9.50 17.73 -12.08
N GLU A 185 -10.77 17.36 -12.06
CA GLU A 185 -11.26 16.09 -12.62
C GLU A 185 -11.00 15.99 -14.12
N GLU A 186 -11.39 17.00 -14.90
CA GLU A 186 -11.16 17.03 -16.36
C GLU A 186 -9.67 17.00 -16.71
N ALA A 187 -8.82 17.62 -15.90
CA ALA A 187 -7.38 17.62 -16.10
C ALA A 187 -6.72 16.27 -15.75
N THR A 188 -7.37 15.43 -14.94
CA THR A 188 -6.78 14.21 -14.37
C THR A 188 -7.29 12.97 -15.09
N PRO A 189 -6.44 12.25 -15.87
CA PRO A 189 -6.86 11.07 -16.63
C PRO A 189 -6.92 9.80 -15.76
N PHE A 190 -7.60 9.86 -14.60
CA PHE A 190 -7.57 8.78 -13.61
C PHE A 190 -8.33 7.53 -14.05
N GLU A 191 -9.38 7.64 -14.87
CA GLU A 191 -10.11 6.47 -15.37
C GLU A 191 -9.26 5.66 -16.37
N GLU A 192 -8.68 6.35 -17.35
CA GLU A 192 -7.75 5.75 -18.31
C GLU A 192 -6.54 5.14 -17.59
N LEU A 193 -6.00 5.85 -16.58
CA LEU A 193 -4.89 5.32 -15.78
C LEU A 193 -5.28 4.09 -14.96
N ALA A 194 -6.47 4.09 -14.34
CA ALA A 194 -6.96 2.94 -13.60
C ALA A 194 -7.09 1.71 -14.52
N GLU A 195 -7.71 1.85 -15.70
CA GLU A 195 -7.83 0.77 -16.68
C GLU A 195 -6.45 0.28 -17.14
N ALA A 196 -5.54 1.22 -17.43
CA ALA A 196 -4.18 0.94 -17.85
C ALA A 196 -3.42 0.11 -16.80
N VAL A 197 -3.50 0.48 -15.53
CA VAL A 197 -2.85 -0.24 -14.42
C VAL A 197 -3.54 -1.58 -14.15
N GLY A 198 -4.87 -1.64 -14.21
CA GLY A 198 -5.62 -2.90 -14.14
C GLY A 198 -5.19 -3.90 -15.22
N ASP A 199 -4.91 -3.44 -16.45
CA ASP A 199 -4.38 -4.27 -17.52
C ASP A 199 -2.96 -4.78 -17.21
N VAL A 200 -2.10 -3.98 -16.54
CA VAL A 200 -0.79 -4.43 -16.07
C VAL A 200 -0.95 -5.59 -15.08
N VAL A 201 -1.83 -5.44 -14.08
CA VAL A 201 -2.09 -6.50 -13.08
C VAL A 201 -2.56 -7.78 -13.77
N ARG A 202 -3.52 -7.69 -14.69
CA ARG A 202 -4.06 -8.85 -15.41
C ARG A 202 -3.00 -9.54 -16.29
N LYS A 203 -2.16 -8.78 -16.98
CA LYS A 203 -1.16 -9.33 -17.92
C LYS A 203 0.08 -9.90 -17.24
N THR A 204 0.49 -9.30 -16.12
CA THR A 204 1.74 -9.66 -15.44
C THR A 204 1.53 -10.58 -14.24
N GLY A 205 0.31 -10.60 -13.68
CA GLY A 205 0.00 -11.29 -12.43
C GLY A 205 0.67 -10.67 -11.20
N LYS A 206 1.43 -9.58 -11.36
CA LYS A 206 2.08 -8.86 -10.25
C LYS A 206 1.14 -7.76 -9.75
N PRO A 207 0.86 -7.70 -8.44
CA PRO A 207 0.01 -6.65 -7.88
C PRO A 207 0.65 -5.27 -8.09
N VAL A 208 -0.19 -4.29 -8.40
CA VAL A 208 0.15 -2.88 -8.38
C VAL A 208 -0.65 -2.23 -7.26
N LEU A 209 -0.04 -1.33 -6.49
CA LEU A 209 -0.69 -0.49 -5.49
C LEU A 209 -0.66 0.96 -5.98
N LEU A 210 -1.73 1.70 -5.78
CA LEU A 210 -1.73 3.15 -5.99
C LEU A 210 -1.49 3.87 -4.65
N VAL A 211 -0.59 4.85 -4.65
CA VAL A 211 -0.40 5.80 -3.55
C VAL A 211 -0.75 7.20 -4.06
N ILE A 212 -1.71 7.85 -3.40
CA ILE A 212 -2.19 9.21 -3.70
C ILE A 212 -2.03 10.11 -2.47
N PRO A 213 -0.80 10.63 -2.22
CA PRO A 213 -0.48 11.47 -1.08
C PRO A 213 -1.39 12.69 -0.98
N ASN A 214 -1.83 12.99 0.24
CA ASN A 214 -2.64 14.16 0.51
C ASN A 214 -1.94 15.11 1.49
N ASN A 215 -1.05 15.92 0.93
CA ASN A 215 -0.23 16.86 1.70
C ASN A 215 -0.93 18.21 1.95
N LYS A 216 -2.09 18.48 1.33
CA LYS A 216 -2.80 19.77 1.43
C LYS A 216 -4.24 19.54 1.87
N GLN A 217 -4.61 20.09 3.02
CA GLN A 217 -5.94 19.94 3.61
C GLN A 217 -6.68 21.29 3.75
N GLY A 218 -6.18 22.34 3.10
CA GLY A 218 -6.83 23.64 3.06
C GLY A 218 -8.08 23.64 2.17
N LEU A 219 -8.87 24.71 2.27
CA LEU A 219 -10.05 24.90 1.41
C LEU A 219 -9.70 24.92 -0.09
N ASP A 220 -8.48 25.34 -0.42
CA ASP A 220 -7.91 25.36 -1.77
C ASP A 220 -7.59 23.96 -2.33
N ALA A 221 -7.72 22.91 -1.52
CA ALA A 221 -7.48 21.52 -1.91
C ALA A 221 -8.78 20.69 -2.03
N LEU A 222 -9.96 21.27 -1.82
CA LEU A 222 -11.22 20.50 -1.82
C LEU A 222 -11.51 19.82 -3.17
N ASP A 223 -11.23 20.49 -4.30
CA ASP A 223 -11.41 19.90 -5.64
C ASP A 223 -10.44 18.72 -5.88
N VAL A 224 -9.25 18.77 -5.28
CA VAL A 224 -8.30 17.65 -5.28
C VAL A 224 -8.85 16.50 -4.46
N GLU A 225 -9.42 16.76 -3.29
CA GLU A 225 -10.05 15.72 -2.45
C GLU A 225 -11.25 15.06 -3.13
N GLU A 226 -12.05 15.80 -3.88
CA GLU A 226 -13.11 15.23 -4.71
C GLU A 226 -12.54 14.31 -5.81
N THR A 227 -11.58 14.81 -6.58
CA THR A 227 -10.90 14.04 -7.65
C THR A 227 -10.22 12.79 -7.08
N ARG A 228 -9.68 12.89 -5.87
CA ARG A 228 -9.02 11.79 -5.15
C ARG A 228 -9.99 10.67 -4.78
N ARG A 229 -11.23 11.00 -4.40
CA ARG A 229 -12.29 10.00 -4.16
C ARG A 229 -12.66 9.26 -5.44
N LYS A 230 -12.85 9.99 -6.54
CA LYS A 230 -13.16 9.41 -7.86
C LYS A 230 -12.02 8.53 -8.39
N THR A 231 -10.78 9.02 -8.26
CA THR A 231 -9.56 8.26 -8.57
C THR A 231 -9.51 6.96 -7.77
N ARG A 232 -9.76 7.03 -6.45
CA ARG A 232 -9.80 5.83 -5.59
C ARG A 232 -10.83 4.83 -6.07
N GLN A 233 -12.04 5.27 -6.37
CA GLN A 233 -13.10 4.40 -6.87
C GLN A 233 -12.67 3.69 -8.17
N ALA A 234 -12.20 4.45 -9.17
CA ALA A 234 -11.79 3.91 -10.46
C ALA A 234 -10.71 2.82 -10.32
N PHE A 235 -9.71 3.03 -9.47
CA PHE A 235 -8.65 2.03 -9.23
C PHE A 235 -9.15 0.79 -8.46
N LEU A 236 -9.99 0.98 -7.44
CA LEU A 236 -10.56 -0.15 -6.69
C LEU A 236 -11.41 -1.05 -7.59
N GLU A 237 -12.18 -0.48 -8.51
CA GLU A 237 -12.98 -1.22 -9.50
C GLU A 237 -12.10 -2.03 -10.48
N GLN A 238 -10.86 -1.62 -10.68
CA GLN A 238 -9.85 -2.36 -11.47
C GLN A 238 -9.06 -3.40 -10.66
N GLY A 239 -9.40 -3.59 -9.38
CA GLY A 239 -8.68 -4.52 -8.50
C GLY A 239 -7.33 -3.98 -8.02
N VAL A 240 -7.13 -2.65 -8.06
CA VAL A 240 -5.89 -2.00 -7.61
C VAL A 240 -6.14 -1.33 -6.24
N PRO A 241 -5.55 -1.83 -5.15
CA PRO A 241 -5.70 -1.21 -3.83
C PRO A 241 -5.03 0.18 -3.80
N VAL A 242 -5.70 1.11 -3.12
CA VAL A 242 -5.32 2.53 -3.09
C VAL A 242 -5.01 2.97 -1.66
N PHE A 243 -3.87 3.62 -1.46
CA PHE A 243 -3.40 4.11 -0.18
C PHE A 243 -3.14 5.61 -0.22
N ASP A 244 -3.22 6.21 0.97
CA ASP A 244 -3.04 7.64 1.17
C ASP A 244 -1.54 7.93 1.26
N GLU A 245 -0.83 7.12 2.03
CA GLU A 245 0.58 7.30 2.32
C GLU A 245 1.40 6.08 1.90
N MET A 246 2.67 6.34 1.55
CA MET A 246 3.62 5.29 1.17
C MET A 246 3.84 4.29 2.32
N GLU A 247 4.00 4.78 3.55
CA GLU A 247 4.22 3.92 4.72
C GLU A 247 3.04 2.99 4.99
N ASP A 248 1.81 3.48 4.77
CA ASP A 248 0.61 2.67 4.96
C ASP A 248 0.52 1.53 3.95
N ALA A 249 0.84 1.81 2.68
CA ALA A 249 0.94 0.80 1.64
C ALA A 249 1.98 -0.27 1.99
N LEU A 250 3.20 0.15 2.32
CA LEU A 250 4.32 -0.75 2.64
C LEU A 250 4.06 -1.58 3.90
N ARG A 251 3.49 -0.96 4.94
CA ARG A 251 3.08 -1.66 6.17
C ARG A 251 2.02 -2.72 5.90
N ALA A 252 1.01 -2.39 5.07
CA ALA A 252 -0.02 -3.34 4.70
C ALA A 252 0.56 -4.52 3.89
N VAL A 253 1.47 -4.27 2.94
CA VAL A 253 2.21 -5.32 2.22
C VAL A 253 3.04 -6.17 3.18
N ARG A 254 3.73 -5.56 4.15
CA ARG A 254 4.50 -6.27 5.18
C ARG A 254 3.62 -7.18 6.03
N HIS A 255 2.41 -6.78 6.37
CA HIS A 255 1.45 -7.64 7.08
C HIS A 255 1.10 -8.88 6.26
N VAL A 256 0.77 -8.72 4.97
CA VAL A 256 0.49 -9.85 4.07
C VAL A 256 1.71 -10.77 3.91
N SER A 257 2.89 -10.18 3.70
CA SER A 257 4.15 -10.92 3.51
C SER A 257 4.51 -11.74 4.75
N SER A 258 4.51 -11.11 5.94
CA SER A 258 4.88 -11.78 7.20
C SER A 258 3.87 -12.86 7.60
N TYR A 259 2.58 -12.62 7.38
CA TYR A 259 1.54 -13.63 7.59
C TYR A 259 1.79 -14.86 6.71
N SER A 260 2.09 -14.63 5.43
CA SER A 260 2.30 -15.69 4.44
C SER A 260 3.57 -16.50 4.73
N ALA A 261 4.67 -15.84 5.14
CA ALA A 261 5.90 -16.51 5.56
C ALA A 261 5.64 -17.48 6.73
N ARG A 262 5.03 -16.98 7.80
CA ARG A 262 4.71 -17.80 9.00
C ARG A 262 3.70 -18.90 8.70
N LYS A 263 2.72 -18.64 7.82
CA LYS A 263 1.74 -19.66 7.43
C LYS A 263 2.42 -20.84 6.71
N LYS A 264 3.40 -20.56 5.83
CA LYS A 264 4.20 -21.61 5.18
C LYS A 264 5.06 -22.41 6.17
N GLU A 265 5.58 -21.77 7.22
CA GLU A 265 6.34 -22.46 8.29
C GLU A 265 5.43 -23.42 9.06
N ILE A 266 4.25 -22.93 9.49
CA ILE A 266 3.25 -23.74 10.22
C ILE A 266 2.74 -24.92 9.37
N ASP A 267 2.51 -24.71 8.07
CA ASP A 267 1.98 -25.77 7.19
C ASP A 267 3.04 -26.85 6.85
N ARG A 268 4.31 -26.65 7.22
CA ARG A 268 5.40 -27.64 7.06
C ARG A 268 5.62 -28.52 8.30
N GLU A 269 5.15 -28.09 9.47
CA GLU A 269 5.23 -28.82 10.75
C GLU A 269 4.10 -29.85 10.89
#